data_AF-A0A3B8W3G0-F1
#
_entry.id   AF-A0A3B8W3G0-F1
#
_cell.length_a   1.000
_cell.length_b   1.000
_cell.length_c   1.000
_cell.angle_alpha   90.00
_cell.angle_beta   90.00
_cell.angle_gamma   90.00
#
_symmetry.space_group_name_H-M   'P 1'
#
loop_
_entity.id
_entity.type
_entity.pdbx_description
1 polymer ?
#
loop_
_entity_poly.entity_id
_entity_poly.type
_entity_poly.pdbx_seq_one_letter_code
_entity_poly.pdbx_strand_id
1 'polypeptide(L)'
;HFWVHGEGSDLNALQQWVKNQGWSDRVTFLGAVDHAQLLNFLAYADLVVVPSLQEGLGNVAIEAIMLGCNVLASDAGGLPEVVM
;
A
#
# COMPACT_ATOMS: atom_id res chain seq x y z
N HIS A 1 6.42 -7.74 -8.30
CA HIS A 1 4.95 -7.82 -8.54
C HIS A 1 4.29 -6.80 -7.61
N PHE A 2 3.18 -6.17 -7.98
CA PHE A 2 2.54 -5.14 -7.14
C PHE A 2 1.23 -5.67 -6.54
N TRP A 3 1.13 -5.66 -5.21
CA TRP A 3 -0.07 -6.07 -4.48
C TRP A 3 -0.82 -4.85 -3.97
N VAL A 4 -2.13 -4.85 -4.17
CA VAL A 4 -3.03 -3.81 -3.64
C VAL A 4 -3.98 -4.45 -2.65
N HIS A 5 -3.83 -4.09 -1.38
CA HIS A 5 -4.77 -4.44 -0.31
C HIS A 5 -5.70 -3.28 -0.01
N GLY A 6 -6.93 -3.62 0.36
CA GLY A 6 -7.98 -2.66 0.69
C GLY A 6 -9.21 -2.77 -0.21
N GLU A 7 -10.20 -1.97 0.15
CA GLU A 7 -11.49 -1.86 -0.54
C GLU A 7 -11.79 -0.37 -0.79
N GLY A 8 -12.73 -0.11 -1.68
CA GLY A 8 -13.18 1.25 -1.98
C GLY A 8 -14.07 1.32 -3.21
N SER A 9 -14.78 2.43 -3.36
CA SER A 9 -15.64 2.70 -4.52
C SER A 9 -14.89 2.63 -5.85
N ASP A 10 -13.60 2.98 -5.82
CA ASP A 10 -12.79 3.15 -7.02
C ASP A 10 -12.13 1.85 -7.49
N LEU A 11 -12.32 0.73 -6.78
CA LEU A 11 -11.70 -0.56 -7.10
C LEU A 11 -11.94 -0.97 -8.56
N ASN A 12 -13.19 -0.87 -9.03
CA ASN A 12 -13.54 -1.22 -10.41
C ASN A 12 -12.85 -0.32 -11.43
N ALA A 13 -12.75 0.99 -11.15
CA ALA A 13 -12.08 1.93 -12.03
C ALA A 13 -10.57 1.66 -12.11
N LEU A 14 -9.94 1.36 -10.96
CA LEU A 14 -8.52 1.01 -10.88
C LEU A 14 -8.20 -0.30 -11.60
N GLN A 15 -9.03 -1.34 -11.43
CA GLN A 15 -8.86 -2.61 -12.14
C GLN A 15 -8.97 -2.44 -13.66
N GLN A 16 -9.93 -1.64 -14.13
CA GLN A 16 -10.05 -1.31 -15.55
C GLN A 16 -8.85 -0.51 -16.06
N TRP A 17 -8.38 0.47 -15.29
CA TRP A 17 -7.19 1.24 -15.63
C TRP A 17 -5.96 0.34 -15.78
N VAL A 18 -5.69 -0.55 -14.81
CA VAL A 18 -4.59 -1.53 -14.86
C VAL A 18 -4.69 -2.42 -16.10
N LYS A 19 -5.89 -2.90 -16.44
CA LYS A 19 -6.14 -3.69 -17.65
C LYS A 19 -5.83 -2.89 -18.92
N ASN A 20 -6.26 -1.64 -18.99
CA ASN A 20 -6.02 -0.77 -20.14
C ASN A 20 -4.54 -0.41 -20.31
N GLN A 21 -3.76 -0.36 -19.23
CA GLN A 21 -2.30 -0.20 -19.28
C GLN A 21 -1.56 -1.49 -19.67
N GLY A 22 -2.26 -2.63 -19.78
CA GLY A 22 -1.63 -3.94 -20.04
C GLY A 22 -0.82 -4.48 -18.85
N TRP A 23 -1.15 -4.07 -17.63
CA TRP A 23 -0.42 -4.44 -16.41
C TRP A 23 -1.07 -5.56 -15.60
N SER A 24 -2.08 -6.23 -16.16
CA SER A 24 -2.84 -7.27 -15.46
C SER A 24 -1.97 -8.41 -14.91
N ASP A 25 -0.84 -8.72 -15.55
CA ASP A 25 0.09 -9.77 -15.09
C ASP A 25 1.08 -9.29 -14.01
N ARG A 26 1.05 -8.00 -13.66
CA ARG A 26 1.99 -7.36 -12.73
C ARG A 26 1.33 -6.79 -11.49
N VAL A 27 0.01 -6.64 -11.49
CA VAL A 27 -0.77 -6.03 -10.42
C VAL A 27 -1.88 -6.98 -9.98
N THR A 28 -1.96 -7.25 -8.68
CA THR A 28 -3.03 -8.07 -8.10
C THR A 28 -3.74 -7.29 -7.00
N PHE A 29 -5.06 -7.16 -7.13
CA PHE A 29 -5.92 -6.62 -6.08
C PHE A 29 -6.35 -7.78 -5.19
N LEU A 30 -5.95 -7.74 -3.92
CA LEU A 30 -6.16 -8.83 -2.95
C LEU A 30 -7.34 -8.55 -2.00
N GLY A 31 -7.95 -7.37 -2.11
CA GLY A 31 -9.06 -6.94 -1.24
C GLY A 31 -8.59 -6.58 0.18
N ALA A 32 -9.54 -6.35 1.08
CA ALA A 32 -9.25 -6.19 2.49
C ALA A 32 -8.90 -7.56 3.11
N VAL A 33 -7.93 -7.54 4.02
CA VAL A 33 -7.53 -8.68 4.85
C VAL A 33 -7.55 -8.25 6.31
N ASP A 34 -7.57 -9.22 7.22
CA ASP A 34 -7.39 -8.89 8.63
C ASP A 34 -5.98 -8.32 8.89
N HIS A 35 -5.84 -7.62 10.01
CA HIS A 35 -4.60 -6.92 10.32
C HIS A 35 -3.40 -7.87 10.48
N ALA A 36 -3.59 -9.07 11.05
CA ALA A 36 -2.50 -10.03 11.22
C ALA A 36 -2.00 -10.55 9.87
N GLN A 37 -2.90 -10.78 8.91
CA GLN A 37 -2.56 -11.11 7.54
C GLN A 37 -1.83 -9.95 6.85
N LEU A 38 -2.29 -8.71 7.03
CA LEU A 38 -1.63 -7.52 6.48
C LEU A 38 -0.17 -7.44 6.93
N LEU A 39 0.11 -7.65 8.22
CA LEU A 39 1.48 -7.63 8.75
C LEU A 39 2.38 -8.68 8.07
N ASN A 40 1.84 -9.85 7.71
CA ASN A 40 2.62 -10.83 6.94
C ASN A 40 2.99 -10.27 5.55
N PHE A 41 2.06 -9.62 4.85
CA PHE A 41 2.37 -9.00 3.55
C PHE A 41 3.43 -7.89 3.68
N LEU A 42 3.32 -7.04 4.71
CA LEU A 42 4.31 -5.98 4.96
C LEU A 42 5.69 -6.57 5.25
N ALA A 43 5.78 -7.65 6.04
CA ALA A 43 7.03 -8.32 6.36
C ALA A 43 7.72 -8.99 5.16
N TYR A 44 6.95 -9.41 4.15
CA TYR A 44 7.48 -10.04 2.93
C TYR A 44 7.64 -9.08 1.75
N ALA A 45 7.17 -7.83 1.86
CA ALA A 45 7.26 -6.86 0.78
C ALA A 45 8.69 -6.31 0.64
N ASP A 46 9.16 -6.16 -0.60
CA ASP A 46 10.42 -5.45 -0.88
C ASP A 46 10.29 -3.93 -0.66
N LEU A 47 9.07 -3.39 -0.86
CA LEU A 47 8.73 -1.98 -0.74
C LEU A 47 7.24 -1.82 -0.45
N VAL A 48 6.90 -0.96 0.51
CA VAL A 48 5.53 -0.51 0.77
C VAL A 48 5.36 0.92 0.28
N VAL A 49 4.26 1.19 -0.43
CA VAL A 49 3.96 2.52 -0.99
C VAL A 49 2.73 3.09 -0.29
N VAL A 50 2.86 4.30 0.27
CA VAL A 50 1.77 5.02 0.95
C VAL A 50 1.56 6.38 0.24
N PRO A 51 0.79 6.42 -0.86
CA PRO A 51 0.64 7.61 -1.70
C PRO A 51 -0.50 8.52 -1.21
N SER A 52 -0.68 8.65 0.11
CA SER A 52 -1.80 9.39 0.72
C SER A 52 -1.77 10.88 0.35
N LEU A 53 -2.93 11.48 0.06
CA LEU A 53 -3.04 12.95 -0.11
C LEU A 53 -3.19 13.67 1.24
N GLN A 54 -3.78 12.99 2.21
CA GLN A 54 -3.90 13.39 3.60
C GLN A 54 -3.72 12.15 4.45
N GLU A 55 -2.94 12.25 5.52
CA GLU A 55 -2.64 11.14 6.41
C GLU A 55 -2.74 11.60 7.86
N GLY A 56 -3.20 10.71 8.74
CA GLY A 56 -3.16 10.93 10.17
C GLY A 56 -1.74 10.65 10.67
N LEU A 57 -1.57 9.48 11.30
CA LEU A 57 -0.28 9.03 11.82
C LEU A 57 0.52 8.17 10.84
N GLY A 58 -0.11 7.63 9.79
CA GLY A 58 0.57 6.72 8.87
C GLY A 58 0.90 5.35 9.50
N ASN A 59 -0.02 4.76 10.26
CA ASN A 59 0.20 3.49 10.97
C ASN A 59 0.78 2.38 10.08
N VAL A 60 0.28 2.24 8.85
CA VAL A 60 0.79 1.24 7.89
C VAL A 60 2.26 1.50 7.53
N ALA A 61 2.69 2.77 7.43
CA ALA A 61 4.10 3.10 7.22
C ALA A 61 4.95 2.73 8.44
N ILE A 62 4.47 3.04 9.66
CA ILE A 62 5.14 2.67 10.91
C ILE A 62 5.31 1.15 11.01
N GLU A 63 4.24 0.39 10.77
CA GLU A 63 4.23 -1.07 10.81
C GLU A 63 5.20 -1.68 9.80
N ALA A 64 5.21 -1.16 8.56
CA ALA A 64 6.14 -1.60 7.52
C ALA A 64 7.60 -1.39 7.94
N ILE A 65 7.94 -0.22 8.48
CA ILE A 65 9.28 0.11 8.98
C ILE A 65 9.68 -0.81 10.15
N MET A 66 8.76 -1.05 11.10
CA MET A 66 8.99 -1.94 12.23
C MET A 66 9.28 -3.39 11.81
N LEU A 67 8.73 -3.81 10.67
CA LEU A 67 8.98 -5.12 10.07
C LEU A 67 10.23 -5.15 9.16
N GLY A 68 10.96 -4.04 9.06
CA GLY A 68 12.18 -3.92 8.26
C GLY A 68 11.93 -3.69 6.77
N CYS A 69 10.70 -3.35 6.37
CA CYS A 69 10.37 -3.04 4.99
C CYS A 69 10.67 -1.56 4.68
N ASN A 70 11.20 -1.30 3.48
CA ASN A 70 11.37 0.07 2.99
C ASN A 70 10.01 0.69 2.67
N VAL A 71 9.86 1.99 2.94
CA VAL A 71 8.62 2.73 2.68
C VAL A 71 8.87 3.88 1.72
N LEU A 72 8.06 3.96 0.65
CA LEU A 72 7.92 5.12 -0.20
C LEU A 72 6.59 5.81 0.13
N ALA A 73 6.64 6.96 0.77
CA ALA A 73 5.46 7.71 1.17
C ALA A 73 5.36 9.05 0.45
N SER A 74 4.15 9.60 0.38
CA SER A 74 3.94 11.00 0.03
C SER A 74 4.42 11.94 1.14
N ASP A 75 4.80 13.16 0.75
CA ASP A 75 5.08 14.26 1.68
C ASP A 75 3.75 14.89 2.16
N ALA A 76 2.99 14.14 2.96
CA ALA A 76 1.65 14.54 3.41
C ALA A 76 1.31 14.03 4.82
N GLY A 77 0.59 14.86 5.59
CA GLY A 77 0.15 14.50 6.94
C GLY A 77 1.32 14.17 7.87
N GLY A 78 1.18 13.13 8.69
CA GLY A 78 2.24 12.65 9.57
C GLY A 78 3.32 11.79 8.89
N LEU A 79 3.22 11.48 7.59
CA LEU A 79 4.17 10.60 6.90
C LEU A 79 5.63 11.10 6.92
N PRO A 80 5.93 12.41 6.75
CA PRO A 80 7.31 12.91 6.79
C PRO A 80 7.98 12.76 8.16
N GLU A 81 7.20 12.64 9.23
CA GLU A 81 7.75 12.42 10.58
C GLU A 81 8.11 10.95 10.82
N VAL A 82 7.48 10.04 10.07
CA VAL A 82 7.67 8.59 10.19
C VAL A 82 8.72 8.07 9.20
N VAL A 83 8.70 8.58 7.97
CA VAL A 83 9.57 8.16 6.88
C VAL A 83 10.71 9.18 6.77
N MET A 84 11.82 8.92 7.48
CA MET A 84 13.03 9.76 7.50
C MET A 84 14.11 9.28 6.52
#